data_AF-A0A7T4EFK7-F1
#
_entry.id   AF-A0A7T4EFK7-F1
#
_cell.length_a   1.000
_cell.length_b   1.000
_cell.length_c   1.000
_cell.angle_alpha   90.00
_cell.angle_beta   90.00
_cell.angle_gamma   90.00
#
_symmetry.space_group_name_H-M   'P 1'
#
loop_
_entity.id
_entity.type
_entity.pdbx_description
1 polymer ?
#
loop_
_entity_poly.entity_id
_entity_poly.type
_entity_poly.pdbx_seq_one_letter_code
_entity_poly.pdbx_strand_id
1 'polypeptide(L)'
;MIICFKTTFLSSTDDLDAAKRRYEACLDSVRQKVTVLLASEQAVCQTRDPDNSTFRFLITEIKPWEDFATQELNQYGVYELVTILALPSTVDSDELFSLQELFDMDSDADWPVRFPCTFRWFRMSSSGREEEHLETA
;
A
#
# COMPACT_ATOMS: atom_id res chain seq x y z
N MET A 1 -13.99 2.34 15.71
CA MET A 1 -13.79 3.05 14.43
C MET A 1 -13.34 2.03 13.39
N ILE A 2 -13.83 2.11 12.16
CA ILE A 2 -13.39 1.24 11.05
C ILE A 2 -12.52 2.07 10.12
N ILE A 3 -11.32 1.60 9.82
CA ILE A 3 -10.39 2.26 8.89
C ILE A 3 -10.13 1.35 7.71
N CYS A 4 -10.23 1.91 6.50
CA CYS A 4 -9.75 1.28 5.28
C CYS A 4 -8.34 1.78 4.99
N PHE A 5 -7.41 0.87 4.73
CA PHE A 5 -6.09 1.13 4.18
C PHE A 5 -6.06 0.62 2.75
N LYS A 6 -5.67 1.49 1.82
CA LYS A 6 -5.33 1.16 0.45
C LYS A 6 -3.82 1.16 0.30
N THR A 7 -3.25 0.00 0.01
CA THR A 7 -1.84 -0.18 -0.27
C THR A 7 -1.66 -0.24 -1.78
N THR A 8 -0.96 0.74 -2.34
CA THR A 8 -0.64 0.81 -3.76
C THR A 8 0.84 0.58 -3.93
N PHE A 9 1.24 -0.43 -4.70
CA PHE A 9 2.64 -0.81 -4.83
C PHE A 9 3.02 -1.14 -6.26
N LEU A 10 4.30 -0.97 -6.56
CA LEU A 10 4.89 -1.37 -7.83
C LEU A 10 5.53 -2.75 -7.69
N SER A 11 5.31 -3.61 -8.67
CA SER A 11 5.99 -4.90 -8.73
C SER A 11 6.16 -5.35 -10.19
N SER A 12 7.21 -6.11 -10.45
CA SER A 12 7.31 -6.87 -11.70
C SER A 12 6.24 -7.97 -11.69
N THR A 13 5.81 -8.43 -12.86
CA THR A 13 4.84 -9.54 -12.93
C THR A 13 5.42 -10.83 -12.31
N ASP A 14 6.73 -11.04 -12.45
CA ASP A 14 7.42 -12.22 -11.94
C ASP A 14 7.63 -12.18 -10.41
N ASP A 15 7.70 -10.99 -9.81
CA ASP A 15 7.84 -10.82 -8.36
C ASP A 15 6.52 -10.61 -7.62
N LEU A 16 5.37 -10.60 -8.31
CA LEU A 16 4.07 -10.29 -7.68
C LEU A 16 3.75 -11.23 -6.50
N ASP A 17 4.06 -12.52 -6.63
CA ASP A 17 3.88 -13.49 -5.53
C ASP A 17 4.79 -13.17 -4.34
N ALA A 18 6.00 -12.67 -4.57
CA ALA A 18 6.91 -12.26 -3.51
C ALA A 18 6.40 -10.98 -2.81
N ALA A 19 5.90 -10.00 -3.58
CA ALA A 19 5.28 -8.79 -3.03
C ALA A 19 4.07 -9.13 -2.14
N LYS A 20 3.21 -10.06 -2.59
CA LYS A 20 2.07 -10.54 -1.80
C LYS A 20 2.49 -11.21 -0.49
N ARG A 21 3.50 -12.08 -0.51
CA ARG A 21 4.05 -12.69 0.71
C ARG A 21 4.63 -11.65 1.66
N ARG A 22 5.26 -10.60 1.13
CA ARG A 22 5.78 -9.49 1.94
C ARG A 22 4.64 -8.73 2.62
N TYR A 23 3.59 -8.40 1.88
CA TYR A 23 2.37 -7.81 2.43
C TYR A 23 1.70 -8.72 3.48
N GLU A 24 1.65 -10.03 3.28
CA GLU A 24 1.15 -10.99 4.28
C GLU A 24 1.98 -10.98 5.57
N ALA A 25 3.32 -10.89 5.47
CA ALA A 25 4.18 -10.76 6.64
C ALA A 25 3.96 -9.43 7.39
N CYS A 26 3.73 -8.33 6.67
CA CYS A 26 3.32 -7.04 7.24
C CYS A 26 1.98 -7.17 7.97
N LEU A 27 0.98 -7.81 7.35
CA LEU A 27 -0.33 -8.06 7.96
C LEU A 27 -0.24 -8.86 9.25
N ASP A 28 0.64 -9.86 9.32
CA ASP A 28 0.82 -10.64 10.55
C ASP A 28 1.30 -9.76 11.72
N SER A 29 2.12 -8.74 11.44
CA SER A 29 2.54 -7.76 12.43
C SER A 29 1.39 -6.83 12.84
N VAL A 30 0.55 -6.42 11.89
CA VAL A 30 -0.65 -5.62 12.15
C VAL A 30 -1.67 -6.38 13.00
N ARG A 31 -1.89 -7.67 12.71
CA ARG A 31 -2.80 -8.56 13.45
C ARG A 31 -2.42 -8.73 14.92
N GLN A 32 -1.15 -8.55 15.27
CA GLN A 32 -0.70 -8.57 16.66
C GLN A 32 -1.10 -7.31 17.44
N LYS A 33 -1.40 -6.20 16.75
CA LYS A 33 -1.71 -4.91 17.37
C LYS A 33 -3.21 -4.58 17.33
N VAL A 34 -3.89 -4.93 16.25
CA VAL A 34 -5.28 -4.50 15.99
C VAL A 34 -6.11 -5.58 15.31
N THR A 35 -7.44 -5.44 15.36
CA THR A 35 -8.35 -6.37 14.70
C THR A 35 -8.42 -6.08 13.20
N VAL A 36 -8.02 -7.04 12.37
CA VAL A 36 -8.19 -6.98 10.91
C VAL A 36 -9.56 -7.56 10.55
N LEU A 37 -10.45 -6.74 10.00
CA LEU A 37 -11.78 -7.15 9.53
C LEU A 37 -11.72 -7.77 8.13
N LEU A 38 -10.85 -7.24 7.27
CA LEU A 38 -10.62 -7.73 5.92
C LEU A 38 -9.17 -7.44 5.53
N ALA A 39 -8.55 -8.36 4.81
CA ALA A 39 -7.34 -8.10 4.05
C ALA A 39 -7.52 -8.74 2.68
N SER A 40 -7.33 -7.98 1.61
CA SER A 40 -7.40 -8.53 0.26
C SER A 40 -6.24 -9.50 0.05
N GLU A 41 -6.54 -10.71 -0.40
CA GLU A 41 -5.54 -11.71 -0.81
C GLU A 41 -5.23 -11.62 -2.31
N GLN A 42 -5.92 -10.74 -3.04
CA GLN A 42 -5.76 -10.54 -4.47
C GLN A 42 -5.34 -9.11 -4.77
N ALA A 43 -4.14 -8.97 -5.32
CA ALA A 43 -3.62 -7.69 -5.79
C ALA A 43 -4.27 -7.34 -7.13
N VAL A 44 -4.93 -6.18 -7.21
CA VAL A 44 -5.60 -5.72 -8.43
C VAL A 44 -4.63 -4.84 -9.20
N CYS A 45 -4.31 -5.20 -10.44
CA CYS A 45 -3.52 -4.36 -11.33
C CYS A 45 -4.32 -3.10 -11.70
N GLN A 46 -3.86 -1.94 -11.25
CA GLN A 46 -4.46 -0.65 -11.59
C GLN A 46 -3.99 -0.16 -12.94
N THR A 47 -2.70 -0.31 -13.24
CA THR A 47 -2.12 0.11 -14.51
C THR A 47 -0.78 -0.59 -14.76
N ARG A 48 -0.42 -0.72 -16.04
CA ARG A 48 0.93 -1.06 -16.52
C ARG A 48 1.50 0.04 -17.43
N ASP A 49 0.80 1.17 -17.52
CA ASP A 49 1.17 2.30 -18.36
C ASP A 49 2.31 3.09 -17.69
N PRO A 50 3.51 3.16 -18.30
CA PRO A 50 4.62 3.94 -17.77
C PRO A 50 4.38 5.45 -17.75
N ASP A 51 3.36 5.96 -18.44
CA ASP A 51 2.98 7.37 -18.39
C ASP A 51 2.06 7.72 -17.22
N ASN A 52 1.58 6.73 -16.47
CA ASN A 52 0.82 6.95 -15.25
C ASN A 52 1.69 7.59 -14.14
N SER A 53 1.15 8.60 -13.46
CA SER A 53 1.88 9.35 -12.43
C SER A 53 2.32 8.50 -11.24
N THR A 54 1.46 7.60 -10.74
CA THR A 54 1.80 6.69 -9.65
C THR A 54 2.87 5.68 -10.07
N PHE A 55 2.77 5.17 -11.30
CA PHE A 55 3.81 4.30 -11.85
C PHE A 55 5.16 5.01 -11.88
N ARG A 56 5.23 6.21 -12.48
CA ARG A 56 6.46 7.01 -12.59
C ARG A 56 7.06 7.36 -11.23
N PHE A 57 6.21 7.70 -10.27
CA PHE A 57 6.64 7.98 -8.91
C PHE A 57 7.30 6.75 -8.27
N LEU A 58 6.59 5.63 -8.21
CA LEU A 58 7.04 4.43 -7.52
C LEU A 58 8.28 3.80 -8.17
N ILE A 59 8.36 3.77 -9.50
CA ILE A 59 9.48 3.09 -10.18
C ILE A 59 10.82 3.78 -9.96
N THR A 60 10.81 5.09 -9.66
CA THR A 60 12.04 5.83 -9.36
C THR A 60 12.66 5.48 -8.00
N GLU A 61 11.91 4.83 -7.12
CA GLU A 61 12.43 4.29 -5.86
C GLU A 61 13.27 3.00 -6.07
N ILE A 62 13.15 2.36 -7.24
CA ILE A 62 13.98 1.21 -7.63
C ILE A 62 15.29 1.68 -8.28
N LYS A 63 15.24 2.62 -9.22
CA LYS A 63 16.42 3.27 -9.82
C LYS A 63 15.99 4.54 -10.57
N PRO A 64 16.90 5.44 -10.98
CA PRO A 64 16.52 6.64 -11.73
C PRO A 64 15.77 6.29 -13.03
N TRP A 65 14.80 7.12 -13.42
CA TRP A 65 13.93 6.87 -14.58
C TRP A 65 14.72 6.69 -15.88
N GLU A 66 15.74 7.52 -16.07
CA GLU A 66 16.66 7.51 -17.20
C GLU A 66 17.46 6.21 -17.35
N ASP A 67 17.56 5.41 -16.29
CA ASP A 67 18.30 4.14 -16.29
C ASP A 67 17.41 2.94 -16.68
N PHE A 68 16.12 3.17 -16.93
CA PHE A 68 15.21 2.14 -17.43
C PHE A 68 15.15 2.10 -18.95
N ALA A 69 15.30 0.90 -19.51
CA ALA A 69 14.91 0.65 -20.90
C ALA A 69 13.38 0.55 -21.01
N THR A 70 12.78 1.01 -22.12
CA THR A 70 11.33 0.92 -22.33
C THR A 70 10.77 -0.51 -22.18
N GLN A 71 11.54 -1.51 -22.61
CA GLN A 71 11.15 -2.92 -22.48
C GLN A 71 11.12 -3.39 -21.01
N GLU A 72 11.99 -2.84 -20.18
CA GLU A 72 12.05 -3.12 -18.75
C GLU A 72 10.84 -2.53 -18.03
N LEU A 73 10.45 -1.29 -18.35
CA LEU A 73 9.27 -0.63 -17.79
C LEU A 73 7.99 -1.47 -17.98
N ASN A 74 7.85 -2.12 -19.13
CA ASN A 74 6.69 -2.95 -19.47
C ASN A 74 6.55 -4.22 -18.60
N GLN A 75 7.58 -4.57 -17.82
CA GLN A 75 7.54 -5.73 -16.92
C GLN A 75 6.85 -5.39 -15.59
N TYR A 76 6.75 -4.11 -15.27
CA TYR A 76 6.18 -3.62 -14.03
C TYR A 76 4.69 -3.29 -14.16
N GLY A 77 4.00 -3.36 -13.04
CA GLY A 77 2.64 -2.88 -12.89
C GLY A 77 2.45 -2.23 -11.53
N VAL A 78 1.50 -1.31 -11.45
CA VAL A 78 1.00 -0.79 -10.19
C VAL A 78 -0.19 -1.64 -9.77
N TYR A 79 -0.11 -2.16 -8.56
CA TYR A 79 -1.09 -3.04 -7.95
C TYR A 79 -1.67 -2.41 -6.69
N GLU A 80 -2.89 -2.78 -6.36
CA GLU A 80 -3.58 -2.31 -5.17
C GLU A 80 -4.08 -3.47 -4.32
N LEU A 81 -3.94 -3.31 -3.01
CA LEU A 81 -4.51 -4.17 -1.97
C LEU A 81 -5.29 -3.31 -0.98
N VAL A 82 -6.31 -3.91 -0.37
CA VAL A 82 -7.17 -3.25 0.62
C VAL A 82 -7.15 -4.01 1.92
N THR A 83 -6.92 -3.30 3.02
CA THR A 83 -7.04 -3.80 4.39
C THR A 83 -8.08 -2.99 5.14
N ILE A 84 -8.99 -3.64 5.87
CA ILE A 84 -9.95 -2.97 6.74
C ILE A 84 -9.64 -3.37 8.19
N LEU A 85 -9.47 -2.37 9.05
CA LEU A 85 -9.15 -2.54 10.46
C LEU A 85 -10.29 -2.04 11.34
N ALA A 86 -10.52 -2.73 12.45
CA ALA A 86 -11.31 -2.22 13.56
C ALA A 86 -10.38 -1.68 14.65
N LEU A 87 -10.47 -0.37 14.91
CA LEU A 87 -9.66 0.36 15.88
C LEU A 87 -10.53 0.93 17.00
N PRO A 88 -10.01 1.08 18.22
CA PRO A 88 -10.64 1.89 19.25
C PRO A 88 -10.91 3.32 18.75
N SER A 89 -11.97 3.96 19.24
CA SER A 89 -12.26 5.37 18.90
C SER A 89 -11.28 6.36 19.53
N THR A 90 -10.42 5.90 20.43
CA THR A 90 -9.39 6.70 21.12
C THR A 90 -8.09 6.79 20.33
N VAL A 91 -7.93 6.00 19.26
CA VAL A 91 -6.74 6.04 18.40
C VAL A 91 -6.65 7.40 17.72
N ASP A 92 -5.52 8.08 17.87
CA ASP A 92 -5.23 9.38 17.28
C ASP A 92 -4.53 9.26 15.91
N SER A 93 -4.13 10.41 15.35
CA SER A 93 -3.43 10.44 14.07
C SER A 93 -2.06 9.75 14.11
N ASP A 94 -1.32 9.91 15.20
CA ASP A 94 0.06 9.42 15.30
C ASP A 94 0.07 7.90 15.37
N GLU A 95 -0.85 7.32 16.14
CA GLU A 95 -1.07 5.87 16.15
C GLU A 95 -1.53 5.33 14.78
N LEU A 96 -2.36 6.08 14.05
CA LEU A 96 -2.74 5.71 12.67
C LEU A 96 -1.54 5.74 11.72
N PHE A 97 -0.66 6.74 11.81
CA PHE A 97 0.57 6.79 11.03
C PHE A 97 1.49 5.61 11.39
N SER A 98 1.68 5.29 12.66
CA SER A 98 2.46 4.12 13.07
C SER A 98 1.86 2.80 12.58
N LEU A 99 0.53 2.69 12.45
CA LEU A 99 -0.11 1.52 11.82
C LEU A 99 0.12 1.48 10.31
N GLN A 100 0.12 2.64 9.64
CA GLN A 100 0.43 2.75 8.22
C GLN A 100 1.84 2.25 7.91
N GLU A 101 2.83 2.63 8.73
CA GLU A 101 4.22 2.19 8.59
C GLU A 101 4.37 0.66 8.65
N LEU A 102 3.49 -0.05 9.37
CA LEU A 102 3.52 -1.52 9.41
C LEU A 102 3.11 -2.16 8.09
N PHE A 103 2.40 -1.43 7.22
CA PHE A 103 2.09 -1.90 5.88
C PHE A 103 3.19 -1.61 4.87
N ASP A 104 4.22 -0.85 5.25
CA ASP A 104 5.39 -0.60 4.42
C ASP A 104 6.10 -1.91 4.09
N MET A 105 6.09 -2.26 2.81
CA MET A 105 6.68 -3.50 2.32
C MET A 105 8.19 -3.43 2.25
N ASP A 106 8.78 -2.24 2.40
CA ASP A 106 10.22 -2.01 2.31
C ASP A 106 10.75 -1.15 3.47
N SER A 107 10.10 -1.22 4.63
CA SER A 107 10.43 -0.49 5.87
C SER A 107 11.93 -0.50 6.28
N ASP A 108 12.69 -1.50 5.84
CA ASP A 108 14.12 -1.70 6.18
C ASP A 108 15.05 -1.62 4.96
N ALA A 109 14.58 -1.24 3.77
CA ALA A 109 15.38 -1.24 2.55
C ALA A 109 16.16 0.08 2.39
N ASP A 110 17.49 0.02 2.43
CA ASP A 110 18.32 1.06 1.83
C ASP A 110 18.16 0.97 0.30
N TRP A 111 17.95 2.13 -0.35
CA TRP A 111 17.77 2.23 -1.80
C TRP A 111 18.83 1.40 -2.57
N PRO A 112 18.42 0.57 -3.55
CA PRO A 112 17.10 0.55 -4.20
C PRO A 112 16.03 -0.28 -3.48
N VAL A 113 14.80 0.25 -3.49
CA VAL A 113 13.61 -0.37 -2.90
C VAL A 113 13.12 -1.51 -3.80
N ARG A 114 12.64 -2.63 -3.23
CA ARG A 114 12.21 -3.80 -4.03
C ARG A 114 10.73 -3.76 -4.42
N PHE A 115 9.85 -3.34 -3.51
CA PHE A 115 8.40 -3.22 -3.71
C PHE A 115 7.87 -1.82 -3.32
N PRO A 116 8.34 -0.74 -4.00
CA PRO A 116 7.93 0.63 -3.71
C PRO A 116 6.43 0.74 -3.52
N CYS A 117 6.01 1.43 -2.46
CA CYS A 117 4.60 1.49 -2.12
C CYS A 117 4.19 2.82 -1.49
N THR A 118 2.92 3.14 -1.69
CA THR A 118 2.24 4.27 -1.07
C THR A 118 0.96 3.80 -0.41
N PHE A 119 0.50 4.56 0.57
CA PHE A 119 -0.67 4.25 1.35
C PHE A 119 -1.63 5.41 1.35
N ARG A 120 -2.91 5.09 1.29
CA ARG A 120 -3.99 6.02 1.65
C ARG A 120 -4.91 5.31 2.62
N TRP A 121 -5.33 6.00 3.68
CA TRP A 121 -6.37 5.49 4.55
C TRP A 121 -7.54 6.45 4.65
N PHE A 122 -8.69 5.92 5.04
CA PHE A 122 -9.88 6.71 5.32
C PHE A 122 -10.79 5.98 6.31
N ARG A 123 -11.61 6.74 7.02
CA ARG A 123 -12.61 6.21 7.95
C ARG A 123 -13.79 5.64 7.17
N MET A 124 -14.35 4.54 7.67
CA MET A 124 -15.54 3.93 7.12
C MET A 124 -16.66 3.91 8.15
N SER A 125 -17.87 4.21 7.68
CA SER A 125 -19.08 3.99 8.46
C SER A 125 -19.39 2.50 8.59
N SER A 126 -20.28 2.15 9.52
CA SER A 126 -20.75 0.76 9.69
C SER A 126 -21.48 0.21 8.46
N SER A 127 -21.99 1.07 7.57
CA SER A 127 -22.61 0.68 6.30
C SER A 127 -21.60 0.55 5.16
N GLY A 128 -20.30 0.75 5.42
CA GLY A 128 -19.23 0.62 4.45
C GLY A 128 -19.01 1.84 3.55
N ARG A 129 -19.49 3.03 3.95
CA ARG A 129 -19.23 4.28 3.21
C ARG A 129 -17.97 4.94 3.75
N GLU A 130 -17.15 5.50 2.88
CA GLU A 130 -16.11 6.45 3.30
C GLU A 130 -16.80 7.61 4.04
N GLU A 131 -16.32 7.88 5.26
CA GLU A 131 -16.75 9.06 6.01
C GLU A 131 -15.92 10.24 5.51
N GLU A 132 -16.58 11.31 5.07
CA GLU A 132 -15.90 12.55 4.69
C GLU A 132 -14.98 12.98 5.83
N HIS A 133 -13.69 13.16 5.52
CA HIS A 133 -12.81 13.87 6.42
C HIS A 133 -13.36 15.30 6.55
N LEU A 134 -13.68 15.70 7.78
CA LEU A 134 -13.66 17.09 8.18
C LEU A 134 -12.21 17.60 8.10
N GLU A 135 -11.68 17.79 6.89
CA GLU A 135 -10.65 18.81 6.69
C GLU A 135 -11.35 20.16 6.78
N THR A 136 -11.69 20.61 7.99
CA THR A 136 -12.09 22.01 8.26
C THR A 136 -12.17 22.26 9.78
N ALA A 137 -11.06 22.76 10.33
CA ALA A 137 -11.01 23.95 11.19
C ALA A 137 -9.55 24.35 11.42
#